data_AF-A0A485AV66-F1
#
_entry.id   AF-A0A485AV66-F1
#
_cell.length_a   1.000
_cell.length_b   1.000
_cell.length_c   1.000
_cell.angle_alpha   90.00
_cell.angle_beta   90.00
_cell.angle_gamma   90.00
#
_symmetry.space_group_name_H-M   'P 1'
#
loop_
_entity.id
_entity.type
_entity.pdbx_description
1 polymer ?
#
loop_
_entity_poly.entity_id
_entity_poly.type
_entity_poly.pdbx_seq_one_letter_code
_entity_poly.pdbx_strand_id
1 'polypeptide(L)'
;MRDKYQFTFEEDKMLALAKEMKAVVDNTSKYPDWSKRDDIKAKLKVELILLLHKHKFPPVANDDVYMGVLAQAENFKQHHINTMR
;
A
#
# COMPACT_ATOMS: atom_id res chain seq x y z
N MET A 1 -5.72 -17.84 -2.94
CA MET A 1 -4.99 -16.73 -2.28
C MET A 1 -5.32 -16.57 -0.79
N ARG A 2 -6.47 -17.06 -0.29
CA ARG A 2 -6.79 -17.09 1.15
C ARG A 2 -5.96 -18.11 1.96
N ASP A 3 -5.47 -19.17 1.33
CA ASP A 3 -4.79 -20.28 2.03
C ASP A 3 -3.28 -20.11 2.22
N LYS A 4 -2.66 -19.07 1.65
CA LYS A 4 -1.18 -18.96 1.61
C LYS A 4 -0.55 -18.41 2.89
N TYR A 5 -1.33 -17.76 3.76
CA TYR A 5 -0.80 -17.05 4.94
C TYR A 5 -1.55 -17.31 6.27
N GLN A 6 -2.57 -18.18 6.28
CA GLN A 6 -3.30 -18.63 7.48
C GLN A 6 -3.76 -17.51 8.46
N PHE A 7 -4.01 -16.28 8.01
CA PHE A 7 -4.56 -15.24 8.86
C PHE A 7 -5.91 -14.74 8.36
N THR A 8 -6.82 -14.49 9.29
CA THR A 8 -8.08 -13.80 9.05
C THR A 8 -7.91 -12.33 9.40
N PHE A 9 -8.24 -11.46 8.45
CA PHE A 9 -8.35 -10.02 8.67
C PHE A 9 -9.80 -9.63 8.37
N GLU A 10 -10.45 -8.92 9.29
CA GLU A 10 -11.85 -8.53 9.15
C GLU A 10 -12.05 -7.74 7.86
N GLU A 11 -13.10 -8.08 7.10
CA GLU A 11 -13.37 -7.48 5.78
C GLU A 11 -13.54 -5.96 5.87
N ASP A 12 -14.23 -5.48 6.91
CA ASP A 12 -14.40 -4.04 7.15
C ASP A 12 -13.07 -3.33 7.42
N LYS A 13 -12.15 -3.97 8.15
CA LYS A 13 -10.80 -3.44 8.40
C LYS A 13 -9.95 -3.47 7.15
N MET A 14 -10.10 -4.51 6.32
CA MET A 14 -9.44 -4.60 5.01
C MET A 14 -9.90 -3.46 4.10
N LEU A 15 -11.20 -3.21 4.05
CA LEU A 15 -11.78 -2.14 3.24
C LEU A 15 -11.35 -0.76 3.73
N ALA A 16 -11.29 -0.55 5.04
CA ALA A 16 -10.81 0.69 5.66
C ALA A 16 -9.33 0.93 5.34
N LEU A 17 -8.48 -0.08 5.52
CA LEU A 17 -7.06 -0.03 5.17
C LEU A 17 -6.86 0.30 3.69
N ALA A 18 -7.58 -0.36 2.78
CA ALA A 18 -7.49 -0.11 1.34
C ALA A 18 -7.88 1.33 0.97
N LYS A 19 -8.93 1.89 1.60
CA LYS A 19 -9.35 3.29 1.40
C LYS A 19 -8.27 4.27 1.87
N GLU A 20 -7.71 4.06 3.06
CA GLU A 20 -6.64 4.91 3.59
C GLU A 20 -5.36 4.81 2.74
N MET A 21 -4.97 3.60 2.32
CA MET A 21 -3.83 3.40 1.41
C MET A 21 -4.01 4.15 0.09
N LYS A 22 -5.22 4.06 -0.51
CA LYS A 22 -5.53 4.79 -1.73
C LYS A 22 -5.39 6.30 -1.53
N ALA A 23 -5.86 6.85 -0.41
CA ALA A 23 -5.73 8.28 -0.13
C ALA A 23 -4.26 8.72 -0.01
N VAL A 24 -3.41 7.93 0.67
CA VAL A 24 -1.97 8.20 0.82
C VAL A 24 -1.27 8.19 -0.54
N VAL A 25 -1.53 7.17 -1.36
CA VAL A 25 -0.97 7.07 -2.72
C VAL A 25 -1.47 8.19 -3.61
N ASP A 26 -2.78 8.47 -3.62
CA ASP A 26 -3.37 9.55 -4.41
C ASP A 26 -2.74 10.90 -4.03
N ASN A 27 -2.54 11.17 -2.73
CA ASN A 27 -1.92 12.40 -2.25
C ASN A 27 -0.45 12.55 -2.69
N THR A 28 0.33 11.48 -2.57
CA THR A 28 1.73 11.45 -3.03
C THR A 28 1.82 11.62 -4.54
N SER A 29 0.88 11.03 -5.26
CA SER A 29 0.91 11.02 -6.72
C SER A 29 0.47 12.32 -7.39
N LYS A 30 0.06 13.32 -6.60
CA LYS A 30 -0.21 14.69 -7.08
C LYS A 30 1.08 15.40 -7.50
N TYR A 31 2.23 14.97 -6.99
CA TYR A 31 3.52 15.54 -7.36
C TYR A 31 4.00 14.97 -8.70
N PRO A 32 4.32 15.81 -9.71
CA PRO A 32 4.91 15.35 -10.95
C PRO A 32 6.22 14.59 -10.72
N ASP A 33 6.47 13.54 -11.49
CA ASP A 33 7.67 12.69 -11.40
C ASP A 33 7.96 12.12 -9.99
N TRP A 34 6.95 11.98 -9.12
CA TRP A 34 7.12 11.48 -7.75
C TRP A 34 7.83 10.12 -7.69
N SER A 35 7.62 9.25 -8.68
CA SER A 35 8.25 7.93 -8.78
C SER A 35 9.77 7.99 -9.02
N LYS A 36 10.28 9.13 -9.52
CA LYS A 36 11.72 9.39 -9.71
C LYS A 36 12.35 10.12 -8.52
N ARG A 37 11.54 10.58 -7.57
CA ARG A 37 11.98 11.34 -6.39
C ARG A 37 12.12 10.46 -5.18
N ASP A 38 13.36 10.20 -4.78
CA ASP A 38 13.66 9.29 -3.66
C ASP A 38 13.16 9.82 -2.31
N ASP A 39 13.18 11.14 -2.11
CA ASP A 39 12.64 11.78 -0.91
C ASP A 39 11.12 11.59 -0.78
N ILE A 40 10.39 11.73 -1.89
CA ILE A 40 8.94 11.52 -1.92
C ILE A 40 8.60 10.03 -1.74
N LYS A 41 9.34 9.13 -2.41
CA LYS A 41 9.15 7.68 -2.22
C LYS A 41 9.44 7.24 -0.79
N ALA A 42 10.50 7.77 -0.16
CA ALA A 42 10.81 7.48 1.23
C ALA A 42 9.68 7.94 2.16
N LYS A 43 9.13 9.14 1.93
CA LYS A 43 7.98 9.64 2.68
C LYS A 43 6.75 8.73 2.52
N LEU A 44 6.41 8.36 1.28
CA LEU A 44 5.31 7.44 0.99
C LEU A 44 5.48 6.11 1.74
N LYS A 45 6.69 5.54 1.71
CA LYS A 45 6.99 4.31 2.44
C LYS A 45 6.71 4.48 3.93
N VAL A 46 7.26 5.52 4.57
CA VAL A 46 7.04 5.77 6.00
C VAL A 46 5.55 5.92 6.33
N GLU A 47 4.80 6.68 5.53
CA GLU A 47 3.35 6.85 5.73
C GLU A 47 2.59 5.52 5.63
N LEU A 48 2.94 4.67 4.66
CA LEU A 48 2.35 3.33 4.52
C LEU A 48 2.71 2.42 5.70
N ILE A 49 3.94 2.46 6.20
CA ILE A 49 4.37 1.67 7.37
C ILE A 49 3.56 2.04 8.60
N LEU A 50 3.43 3.34 8.87
CA LEU A 50 2.65 3.85 9.99
C LEU A 50 1.16 3.45 9.85
N LEU A 51 0.63 3.48 8.63
CA LEU A 51 -0.73 3.05 8.35
C LEU A 51 -0.93 1.54 8.63
N LEU A 52 -0.01 0.70 8.16
CA LEU A 52 -0.06 -0.75 8.40
C LEU A 52 0.04 -1.07 9.90
N HIS A 53 0.93 -0.39 10.63
CA HIS A 53 1.03 -0.47 12.08
C HIS A 53 -0.26 -0.05 12.79
N LYS A 54 -0.89 1.06 12.37
CA LYS A 54 -2.17 1.55 12.91
C LYS A 54 -3.29 0.51 12.75
N HIS A 55 -3.33 -0.16 11.60
CA HIS A 55 -4.30 -1.22 11.30
C HIS A 55 -3.93 -2.59 11.86
N LYS A 56 -2.78 -2.71 12.55
CA LYS A 56 -2.21 -3.99 13.02
C LYS A 56 -2.09 -5.02 11.89
N PHE A 57 -1.70 -4.54 10.71
CA PHE A 57 -1.52 -5.34 9.51
C PHE A 57 -0.03 -5.48 9.18
N PRO A 58 0.45 -6.67 8.80
CA PRO A 58 -0.29 -7.93 8.82
C PRO A 58 -0.55 -8.42 10.27
N PRO A 59 -1.67 -9.09 10.53
CA PRO A 59 -2.02 -9.59 11.88
C PRO A 59 -1.06 -10.69 12.39
N VAL A 60 -0.28 -11.28 11.48
CA VAL A 60 0.85 -12.15 11.78
C VAL A 60 2.07 -11.52 11.11
N ALA A 61 3.19 -11.44 11.83
CA ALA A 61 4.44 -10.90 11.27
C ALA A 61 4.81 -11.70 10.01
N ASN A 62 4.76 -11.03 8.86
CA ASN A 62 5.05 -11.62 7.56
C ASN A 62 5.63 -10.55 6.64
N ASP A 63 6.95 -10.64 6.43
CA ASP A 63 7.69 -9.66 5.66
C ASP A 63 7.28 -9.67 4.18
N ASP A 64 6.91 -10.82 3.61
CA ASP A 64 6.46 -10.91 2.21
C ASP A 64 5.14 -10.16 1.98
N VAL A 65 4.21 -10.25 2.92
CA VAL A 65 2.93 -9.52 2.86
C VAL A 65 3.21 -8.02 2.94
N TYR A 66 4.07 -7.60 3.85
CA TYR A 66 4.46 -6.20 4.00
C TYR A 66 5.16 -5.67 2.73
N MET A 67 6.12 -6.41 2.18
CA MET A 67 6.82 -6.04 0.95
C MET A 67 5.87 -6.00 -0.25
N GLY A 68 4.92 -6.93 -0.34
CA GLY A 68 3.90 -6.96 -1.38
C GLY A 68 2.94 -5.76 -1.32
N VAL A 69 2.60 -5.28 -0.13
CA VAL A 69 1.78 -4.06 0.04
C VAL A 69 2.54 -2.83 -0.42
N LEU A 70 3.81 -2.69 -0.03
CA LEU A 70 4.65 -1.57 -0.47
C LEU A 70 4.84 -1.58 -2.00
N ALA A 71 5.10 -2.74 -2.59
CA ALA A 71 5.22 -2.88 -4.04
C ALA A 71 3.92 -2.53 -4.77
N GLN A 72 2.75 -2.91 -4.24
CA GLN A 72 1.46 -2.53 -4.80
C GLN A 72 1.24 -1.01 -4.74
N ALA A 73 1.62 -0.35 -3.64
CA ALA A 73 1.50 1.09 -3.51
C ALA A 73 2.41 1.85 -4.50
N GLU A 74 3.64 1.37 -4.72
CA GLU A 74 4.54 1.93 -5.73
C GLU A 74 3.99 1.76 -7.16
N ASN A 75 3.37 0.61 -7.44
CA ASN A 75 2.87 0.28 -8.78
C ASN A 75 1.43 0.73 -9.06
N PHE A 76 0.72 1.28 -8.06
CA PHE A 76 -0.70 1.65 -8.16
C PHE A 76 -1.00 2.60 -9.32
N LYS A 77 -0.09 3.51 -9.66
CA LYS A 77 -0.21 4.40 -10.84
C LYS A 77 0.28 3.76 -12.14
N GLN A 78 1.31 2.91 -12.09
CA GLN A 78 1.84 2.26 -13.30
C GLN A 78 0.78 1.37 -13.95
N HIS A 79 -0.02 0.65 -13.14
CA HIS A 79 -1.11 -0.18 -13.66
C HIS A 79 -2.35 0.62 -14.04
N HIS A 80 -2.73 1.67 -13.30
CA HIS A 80 -3.91 2.49 -13.64
C HIS A 80 -3.76 3.28 -14.94
N ILE A 81 -2.52 3.59 -15.37
CA ILE A 81 -2.24 4.18 -16.69
C ILE A 81 -2.33 3.12 -17.81
N ASN A 82 -2.01 1.86 -17.52
CA ASN A 82 -1.96 0.79 -18.52
C ASN A 82 -3.31 0.10 -18.77
N THR A 83 -4.26 0.17 -17.83
CA THR A 83 -5.64 -0.34 -18.02
C THR A 83 -6.61 0.69 -18.63
N MET A 84 -6.16 1.93 -18.87
CA MET A 84 -6.92 2.97 -19.58
C MET A 84 -6.36 3.23 -20.99
N ARG A 85 -5.74 2.22 -21.62
CA ARG A 85 -5.18 2.31 -22.97
C ARG A 85 -5.76 1.23 -23.88
#